data_AF-A0A661QPR2-F1
#
_entry.id   AF-A0A661QPR2-F1
#
_cell.length_a   1.000
_cell.length_b   1.000
_cell.length_c   1.000
_cell.angle_alpha   90.00
_cell.angle_beta   90.00
_cell.angle_gamma   90.00
#
_symmetry.space_group_name_H-M   'P 1'
#
loop_
_entity.id
_entity.type
_entity.pdbx_description
1 polymer ?
#
loop_
_entity_poly.entity_id
_entity_poly.type
_entity_poly.pdbx_seq_one_letter_code
_entity_poly.pdbx_strand_id
1 'polypeptide(L)'
;MGVDQFLAEIRTELKKYRYKPQPVLRCYIDKPGKPEKRPLGIPVIKDRVVQMTVKLVIEPIFEANFIDCSYGFRPERSAHQAIDVIRRRITFEYQTVVMDADIKGYFNNILHDILMKLVEKRISDPHVLKLIRIWLEAGVMEDGKYFETDGLGTPQSGVISPLLANIYLHSFDKMF
;
A
#
# COMPACT_ATOMS: atom_id res chain seq x y z
N MET A 1 -21.60 -21.21 3.09
CA MET A 1 -20.58 -21.28 2.02
C MET A 1 -19.25 -21.67 2.67
N GLY A 2 -18.57 -22.69 2.16
CA GLY A 2 -17.24 -23.07 2.63
C GLY A 2 -16.13 -22.22 2.00
N VAL A 3 -14.93 -22.26 2.57
CA VAL A 3 -13.75 -21.52 2.07
C VAL A 3 -13.42 -21.89 0.62
N ASP A 4 -13.46 -23.18 0.29
CA ASP A 4 -13.11 -23.66 -1.06
C ASP A 4 -14.05 -23.13 -2.13
N GLN A 5 -15.36 -23.12 -1.85
CA GLN A 5 -16.36 -22.58 -2.75
C GLN A 5 -16.13 -21.07 -2.98
N PHE A 6 -15.90 -20.32 -1.91
CA PHE A 6 -15.62 -18.88 -2.00
C PHE A 6 -14.39 -18.57 -2.87
N LEU A 7 -13.29 -19.33 -2.69
CA LEU A 7 -12.09 -19.17 -3.51
C LEU A 7 -12.31 -19.58 -4.97
N ALA A 8 -13.08 -20.64 -5.23
CA ALA A 8 -13.42 -21.07 -6.58
C ALA A 8 -14.26 -20.03 -7.34
N GLU A 9 -15.18 -19.35 -6.64
CA GLU A 9 -15.98 -18.26 -7.19
C GLU A 9 -15.11 -17.05 -7.56
N ILE A 10 -14.23 -16.60 -6.65
CA ILE A 10 -13.27 -15.51 -6.92
C ILE A 10 -12.40 -15.85 -8.13
N ARG A 11 -11.85 -17.06 -8.18
CA ARG A 11 -11.02 -17.51 -9.31
C ARG A 11 -11.79 -17.43 -10.63
N THR A 12 -13.05 -17.84 -10.62
CA THR A 12 -13.92 -17.80 -11.81
C THR A 12 -14.22 -16.35 -12.23
N GLU A 13 -14.51 -15.46 -11.29
CA GLU A 13 -14.72 -14.03 -11.58
C GLU A 13 -13.47 -13.38 -12.19
N LEU A 14 -12.29 -13.65 -11.64
CA LEU A 14 -11.02 -13.13 -12.13
C LEU A 14 -10.71 -13.63 -13.54
N LYS A 15 -10.85 -14.95 -13.78
CA LYS A 15 -10.65 -15.55 -15.12
C LYS A 15 -11.61 -15.02 -16.17
N LYS A 16 -12.85 -14.68 -15.77
CA LYS A 16 -13.87 -14.12 -16.65
C LYS A 16 -13.80 -12.58 -16.74
N TYR A 17 -12.83 -11.94 -16.10
CA TYR A 17 -12.70 -10.48 -16.03
C TYR A 17 -13.95 -9.74 -15.51
N ARG A 18 -14.71 -10.40 -14.61
CA ARG A 18 -15.95 -9.86 -14.02
C ARG A 18 -15.76 -9.28 -12.63
N TYR A 19 -14.58 -9.43 -12.05
CA TYR A 19 -14.25 -8.86 -10.74
C TYR A 19 -14.35 -7.33 -10.78
N LYS A 20 -15.07 -6.78 -9.80
CA LYS A 20 -15.14 -5.34 -9.52
C LYS A 20 -14.98 -5.15 -8.02
N PRO A 21 -14.05 -4.28 -7.57
CA PRO A 21 -13.90 -3.99 -6.16
C PRO A 21 -15.11 -3.24 -5.63
N GLN A 22 -15.33 -3.33 -4.33
CA GLN A 22 -16.31 -2.52 -3.62
C GLN A 22 -15.63 -1.28 -3.03
N PRO A 23 -16.35 -0.15 -2.89
CA PRO A 23 -15.83 1.02 -2.20
C PRO A 23 -15.41 0.66 -0.78
N VAL A 24 -14.30 1.24 -0.33
CA VAL A 24 -13.75 0.96 1.00
C VAL A 24 -14.59 1.65 2.06
N LEU A 25 -15.01 0.91 3.10
CA LEU A 25 -15.79 1.49 4.18
C LEU A 25 -14.92 2.40 5.04
N ARG A 26 -15.24 3.70 5.13
CA ARG A 26 -14.58 4.64 6.04
C ARG A 26 -15.17 4.46 7.44
N CYS A 27 -14.31 4.26 8.42
CA CYS A 27 -14.63 4.40 9.83
C CYS A 27 -13.59 5.28 10.53
N TYR A 28 -13.95 5.83 11.68
CA TYR A 28 -13.08 6.70 12.46
C TYR A 28 -12.75 6.05 13.80
N ILE A 29 -11.47 6.03 14.14
CA ILE A 29 -10.98 5.54 15.43
C ILE A 29 -10.27 6.70 16.13
N ASP A 30 -10.47 6.83 17.43
CA ASP A 30 -9.82 7.88 18.21
C ASP A 30 -8.31 7.67 18.26
N LYS A 31 -7.54 8.76 18.11
CA LYS A 31 -6.09 8.69 18.32
C LYS A 31 -5.80 8.65 19.82
N PRO A 32 -4.92 7.74 20.29
CA PRO A 32 -4.50 7.75 21.70
C PRO A 32 -3.95 9.12 22.10
N GLY A 33 -4.59 9.76 23.09
CA GLY A 33 -4.15 11.04 23.65
C GLY A 33 -4.36 12.28 22.75
N LYS A 34 -5.13 12.19 21.65
CA LYS A 34 -5.45 13.35 20.78
C LYS A 34 -6.95 13.41 20.46
N PRO A 35 -7.54 14.62 20.32
CA PRO A 35 -8.95 14.78 19.94
C PRO A 35 -9.22 14.42 18.46
N GLU A 36 -8.17 14.36 17.65
CA GLU A 36 -8.27 14.00 16.23
C GLU A 36 -8.62 12.51 16.05
N LYS A 37 -9.55 12.23 15.13
CA LYS A 37 -9.84 10.86 14.72
C LYS A 37 -8.94 10.43 13.56
N ARG A 38 -8.54 9.17 13.55
CA ARG A 38 -7.85 8.53 12.43
C ARG A 38 -8.88 7.89 11.51
N PRO A 39 -8.92 8.24 10.21
CA PRO A 39 -9.70 7.49 9.24
C PRO A 39 -9.08 6.10 9.05
N LEU A 40 -9.91 5.07 9.09
CA LEU A 40 -9.59 3.71 8.71
C LEU A 40 -10.47 3.35 7.51
N GLY A 41 -9.87 2.75 6.50
CA GLY A 41 -10.63 2.07 5.47
C GLY A 41 -10.84 0.61 5.86
N ILE A 42 -11.95 -0.01 5.48
CA ILE A 42 -12.13 -1.45 5.63
C ILE A 42 -12.60 -2.00 4.29
N PRO A 43 -11.73 -2.65 3.51
CA PRO A 43 -12.13 -3.33 2.29
C PRO A 43 -12.90 -4.61 2.60
N VAL A 44 -13.81 -4.99 1.71
CA VAL A 44 -14.54 -6.26 1.82
C VAL A 44 -13.57 -7.45 1.76
N ILE A 45 -13.97 -8.59 2.36
CA ILE A 45 -13.12 -9.79 2.44
C ILE A 45 -12.65 -10.24 1.06
N LYS A 46 -13.54 -10.24 0.06
CA LYS A 46 -13.21 -10.60 -1.32
C LYS A 46 -12.05 -9.77 -1.86
N ASP A 47 -12.09 -8.45 -1.66
CA ASP A 47 -11.06 -7.54 -2.16
C ASP A 47 -9.73 -7.73 -1.43
N ARG A 48 -9.77 -7.97 -0.11
CA ARG A 48 -8.56 -8.30 0.66
C ARG A 48 -7.88 -9.56 0.16
N VAL A 49 -8.64 -10.60 -0.20
CA VAL A 49 -8.11 -11.85 -0.76
C VAL A 49 -7.45 -11.60 -2.12
N VAL A 50 -8.11 -10.87 -3.02
CA VAL A 50 -7.57 -10.59 -4.35
C VAL A 50 -6.33 -9.69 -4.25
N GLN A 51 -6.37 -8.64 -3.43
CA GLN A 51 -5.23 -7.77 -3.16
C GLN A 51 -4.04 -8.52 -2.58
N MET A 52 -4.27 -9.41 -1.61
CA MET A 52 -3.21 -10.25 -1.03
C MET A 52 -2.62 -11.20 -2.07
N THR A 53 -3.46 -11.79 -2.92
CA THR A 53 -3.00 -12.69 -3.98
C THR A 53 -2.10 -11.95 -4.97
N VAL A 54 -2.49 -10.75 -5.41
CA VAL A 54 -1.63 -9.93 -6.28
C VAL A 54 -0.35 -9.51 -5.56
N LYS A 55 -0.46 -9.08 -4.29
CA LYS A 55 0.70 -8.70 -3.48
C LYS A 55 1.73 -9.82 -3.41
N LEU A 56 1.32 -11.05 -3.11
CA LEU A 56 2.22 -12.21 -3.03
C LEU A 56 2.99 -12.46 -4.33
N VAL A 57 2.41 -12.12 -5.48
CA VAL A 57 3.04 -12.31 -6.79
C VAL A 57 4.00 -11.16 -7.12
N ILE A 58 3.62 -9.92 -6.84
CA ILE A 58 4.41 -8.76 -7.28
C ILE A 58 5.43 -8.28 -6.25
N GLU A 59 5.20 -8.50 -4.95
CA GLU A 59 6.10 -8.06 -3.87
C GLU A 59 7.54 -8.55 -4.06
N PRO A 60 7.81 -9.83 -4.40
CA PRO A 60 9.18 -10.29 -4.64
C PRO A 60 9.89 -9.57 -5.79
N ILE A 61 9.15 -9.16 -6.82
CA ILE A 61 9.70 -8.45 -7.99
C ILE A 61 10.22 -7.07 -7.56
N PHE A 62 9.47 -6.36 -6.73
CA PHE A 62 9.87 -5.04 -6.22
C PHE A 62 10.90 -5.13 -5.10
N GLU A 63 10.76 -6.10 -4.19
CA GLU A 63 11.72 -6.33 -3.09
C GLU A 63 13.14 -6.57 -3.59
N ALA A 64 13.31 -7.27 -4.71
CA ALA A 64 14.61 -7.48 -5.36
C ALA A 64 15.31 -6.18 -5.79
N ASN A 65 14.62 -5.03 -5.76
CA ASN A 65 15.16 -3.75 -6.17
C ASN A 65 15.08 -2.66 -5.11
N PHE A 66 14.38 -2.86 -4.00
CA PHE A 66 14.32 -1.90 -2.92
C PHE A 66 15.70 -1.76 -2.25
N ILE A 67 16.07 -0.53 -1.91
CA ILE A 67 17.35 -0.25 -1.29
C ILE A 67 17.38 -0.67 0.19
N ASP A 68 18.56 -0.98 0.70
CA ASP A 68 18.71 -1.56 2.05
C ASP A 68 18.35 -0.60 3.20
N CYS A 69 18.38 0.71 2.97
CA CYS A 69 18.02 1.69 3.99
C CYS A 69 16.50 1.92 4.14
N SER A 70 15.68 1.25 3.33
CA SER A 70 14.22 1.26 3.48
C SER A 70 13.76 0.04 4.30
N TYR A 71 13.09 0.27 5.43
CA TYR A 71 12.71 -0.79 6.38
C TYR A 71 11.20 -0.99 6.56
N GLY A 72 10.40 0.02 6.26
CA GLY A 72 8.97 0.00 6.57
C GLY A 72 8.19 -0.97 5.67
N PHE A 73 7.31 -1.78 6.27
CA PHE A 73 6.37 -2.66 5.54
C PHE A 73 7.00 -3.66 4.57
N ARG A 74 8.27 -4.04 4.79
CA ARG A 74 8.99 -5.01 3.95
C ARG A 74 9.15 -6.35 4.67
N PRO A 75 9.11 -7.48 3.96
CA PRO A 75 9.44 -8.79 4.53
C PRO A 75 10.88 -8.77 5.08
N GLU A 76 11.08 -9.46 6.20
CA GLU A 76 12.40 -9.61 6.86
C GLU A 76 13.07 -8.30 7.30
N ARG A 77 12.38 -7.17 7.22
CA ARG A 77 12.83 -5.86 7.72
C ARG A 77 12.04 -5.43 8.95
N SER A 78 12.70 -4.73 9.86
CA SER A 78 12.04 -4.21 11.06
C SER A 78 12.57 -2.85 11.50
N ALA A 79 11.78 -2.15 12.32
CA ALA A 79 12.19 -0.88 12.93
C ALA A 79 13.45 -1.03 13.81
N HIS A 80 13.65 -2.19 14.45
CA HIS A 80 14.84 -2.46 15.26
C HIS A 80 16.12 -2.44 14.42
N GLN A 81 16.09 -3.03 13.22
CA GLN A 81 17.24 -2.97 12.30
C GLN A 81 17.56 -1.54 11.87
N ALA A 82 16.54 -0.70 11.63
CA ALA A 82 16.75 0.71 11.32
C ALA A 82 17.44 1.45 12.49
N ILE A 83 16.99 1.20 13.73
CA ILE A 83 17.60 1.73 14.95
C ILE A 83 19.04 1.28 15.11
N ASP A 84 19.34 0.00 14.83
CA ASP A 84 20.70 -0.54 14.91
C ASP A 84 21.66 0.15 13.93
N VAL A 85 21.20 0.45 12.71
CA VAL A 85 22.00 1.22 11.74
C VAL A 85 22.27 2.64 12.23
N ILE A 86 21.26 3.32 12.79
CA ILE A 86 21.43 4.66 13.37
C ILE A 86 22.42 4.61 14.52
N ARG A 87 22.26 3.66 15.45
CA ARG A 87 23.16 3.46 16.60
C ARG A 87 24.60 3.24 16.13
N ARG A 88 24.81 2.42 15.09
CA ARG A 88 26.13 2.15 14.54
C ARG A 88 26.77 3.43 13.96
N ARG A 89 26.03 4.22 13.19
CA ARG A 89 26.52 5.48 12.60
C ARG A 89 26.91 6.51 13.65
N ILE A 90 26.11 6.63 14.72
CA ILE A 90 26.44 7.52 15.84
C ILE A 90 27.71 7.04 16.56
N THR A 91 27.79 5.73 16.86
CA THR A 91 28.86 5.17 17.72
C THR A 91 30.21 5.08 17.01
N PHE A 92 30.21 4.65 15.74
CA PHE A 92 31.45 4.29 15.03
C PHE A 92 31.81 5.24 13.89
N GLU A 93 30.83 6.00 13.37
CA GLU A 93 31.05 6.96 12.27
C GLU A 93 30.94 8.42 12.75
N TYR A 94 30.73 8.63 14.06
CA TYR A 94 30.63 9.94 14.72
C TYR A 94 29.63 10.90 14.06
N GLN A 95 28.58 10.38 13.43
CA GLN A 95 27.49 11.19 12.90
C GLN A 95 26.63 11.72 14.05
N THR A 96 26.66 13.03 14.28
CA THR A 96 25.97 13.69 15.41
C THR A 96 24.79 14.56 15.00
N VAL A 97 24.60 14.77 13.69
CA VAL A 97 23.51 15.59 13.14
C VAL A 97 22.49 14.68 12.47
N VAL A 98 21.22 14.82 12.84
CA VAL A 98 20.10 14.08 12.25
C VAL A 98 19.17 15.08 11.57
N MET A 99 18.82 14.81 10.31
CA MET A 99 17.73 15.51 9.63
C MET A 99 16.47 14.69 9.77
N ASP A 100 15.53 15.16 10.61
CA ASP A 100 14.23 14.54 10.78
C ASP A 100 13.24 15.09 9.74
N ALA A 101 12.54 14.20 9.05
CA ALA A 101 11.61 14.55 7.98
C ALA A 101 10.41 13.60 7.97
N ASP A 102 9.21 14.17 7.85
CA ASP A 102 7.95 13.43 7.75
C ASP A 102 7.09 13.97 6.60
N ILE A 103 6.41 13.08 5.88
CA ILE A 103 5.53 13.45 4.76
C ILE A 103 4.08 13.54 5.27
N LYS A 104 3.60 14.77 5.40
CA LYS A 104 2.22 15.04 5.83
C LYS A 104 1.20 14.36 4.91
N GLY A 105 0.37 13.51 5.50
CA GLY A 105 -0.75 12.88 4.80
C GLY A 105 -0.31 11.96 3.66
N TYR A 106 0.88 11.38 3.74
CA TYR A 106 1.52 10.61 2.66
C TYR A 106 0.56 9.70 1.87
N PHE A 107 -0.15 8.78 2.53
CA PHE A 107 -1.08 7.85 1.86
C PHE A 107 -2.25 8.52 1.15
N ASN A 108 -2.62 9.75 1.50
CA ASN A 108 -3.70 10.50 0.85
C ASN A 108 -3.21 11.30 -0.36
N ASN A 109 -1.90 11.49 -0.50
CA ASN A 109 -1.29 12.38 -1.50
C ASN A 109 -0.54 11.61 -2.61
N ILE A 110 -0.63 10.28 -2.66
CA ILE A 110 -0.01 9.46 -3.71
C ILE A 110 -0.75 9.68 -5.03
N LEU A 111 -0.08 10.23 -6.04
CA LEU A 111 -0.66 10.43 -7.37
C LEU A 111 -0.81 9.09 -8.10
N HIS A 112 -2.05 8.72 -8.47
CA HIS A 112 -2.34 7.43 -9.10
C HIS A 112 -1.56 7.24 -10.40
N ASP A 113 -1.48 8.25 -11.25
CA ASP A 113 -0.78 8.15 -12.53
C ASP A 113 0.73 7.95 -12.39
N ILE A 114 1.34 8.61 -11.41
CA ILE A 114 2.77 8.41 -11.13
C ILE A 114 2.98 7.01 -10.56
N LEU A 115 2.17 6.59 -9.59
CA LEU A 115 2.23 5.25 -9.02
C LEU A 115 2.09 4.17 -10.11
N MET A 116 1.09 4.29 -10.98
CA MET A 116 0.86 3.34 -12.08
C MET A 116 2.05 3.27 -13.03
N LYS A 117 2.63 4.41 -13.43
CA LYS A 117 3.86 4.44 -14.24
C LYS A 117 5.04 3.75 -13.54
N LEU A 118 5.15 3.86 -12.22
CA LEU A 118 6.21 3.17 -11.46
C LEU A 118 5.99 1.66 -11.39
N VAL A 119 4.73 1.22 -11.25
CA VAL A 119 4.38 -0.21 -11.30
C VAL A 119 4.64 -0.80 -12.68
N GLU A 120 4.24 -0.09 -13.74
CA GLU A 120 4.42 -0.48 -15.16
C GLU A 120 5.88 -0.69 -15.56
N LYS A 121 6.84 -0.06 -14.86
CA LYS A 121 8.28 -0.31 -15.09
C LYS A 121 8.70 -1.74 -14.81
N ARG A 122 7.95 -2.47 -13.97
CA ARG A 122 8.30 -3.83 -13.52
C ARG A 122 7.24 -4.87 -13.86
N ILE A 123 5.98 -4.45 -13.94
CA ILE A 123 4.85 -5.33 -14.22
C ILE A 123 4.32 -5.01 -15.62
N SER A 124 4.39 -5.99 -16.52
CA SER A 124 3.88 -5.86 -17.89
C SER A 124 2.51 -6.49 -18.10
N ASP A 125 1.98 -7.25 -17.14
CA ASP A 125 0.68 -7.90 -17.25
C ASP A 125 -0.45 -6.85 -17.18
N PRO A 126 -1.22 -6.62 -18.26
CA PRO A 126 -2.26 -5.60 -18.30
C PRO A 126 -3.41 -5.89 -17.35
N HIS A 127 -3.65 -7.16 -16.99
CA HIS A 127 -4.70 -7.54 -16.05
C HIS A 127 -4.32 -7.19 -14.62
N VAL A 128 -3.07 -7.42 -14.22
CA VAL A 128 -2.57 -7.00 -12.90
C VAL A 128 -2.58 -5.48 -12.78
N LEU A 129 -2.11 -4.77 -13.81
CA LEU A 129 -2.15 -3.31 -13.85
C LEU A 129 -3.58 -2.78 -13.73
N LYS A 130 -4.52 -3.40 -14.45
CA LYS A 130 -5.94 -3.05 -14.35
C LYS A 130 -6.50 -3.28 -12.95
N LEU A 131 -6.15 -4.39 -12.28
CA LEU A 131 -6.59 -4.66 -10.90
C LEU A 131 -6.09 -3.58 -9.94
N ILE A 132 -4.83 -3.18 -10.05
CA ILE A 132 -4.25 -2.12 -9.20
C ILE A 132 -4.99 -0.80 -9.45
N ARG A 133 -5.19 -0.43 -10.72
CA ARG A 133 -5.91 0.80 -11.08
C ARG A 133 -7.33 0.84 -10.52
N ILE A 134 -8.13 -0.21 -10.71
CA ILE A 134 -9.52 -0.22 -10.20
C ILE A 134 -9.58 -0.21 -8.67
N TRP A 135 -8.54 -0.67 -7.95
CA TRP A 135 -8.48 -0.53 -6.49
C TRP A 135 -8.19 0.89 -6.04
N LEU A 136 -7.34 1.61 -6.77
CA LEU A 136 -7.08 3.02 -6.53
C LEU A 136 -8.35 3.84 -6.81
N GLU A 137 -9.12 3.45 -7.82
CA GLU A 137 -10.35 4.11 -8.29
C GLU A 137 -11.64 3.68 -7.56
N ALA A 138 -11.59 2.66 -6.69
CA ALA A 138 -12.78 2.05 -6.08
C ALA A 138 -13.62 3.00 -5.19
N GLY A 139 -13.06 4.15 -4.81
CA GLY A 139 -13.72 5.13 -3.96
C GLY A 139 -13.91 4.67 -2.52
N VAL A 140 -14.68 5.46 -1.77
CA VAL A 140 -14.91 5.29 -0.34
C VAL A 140 -16.40 5.37 -0.04
N MET A 141 -16.88 4.52 0.86
CA MET A 141 -18.23 4.60 1.44
C MET A 141 -18.13 5.19 2.84
N GLU A 142 -18.81 6.30 3.10
CA GLU A 142 -18.81 7.00 4.39
C GLU A 142 -20.23 7.46 4.73
N ASP A 143 -20.73 7.09 5.91
CA ASP A 143 -22.10 7.39 6.38
C ASP A 143 -23.20 7.06 5.35
N GLY A 144 -23.04 5.93 4.65
CA GLY A 144 -23.97 5.46 3.62
C GLY A 144 -23.91 6.25 2.31
N LYS A 145 -22.95 7.16 2.16
CA LYS A 145 -22.70 7.91 0.93
C LYS A 145 -21.43 7.44 0.26
N TYR A 146 -21.50 7.33 -1.07
CA TYR A 146 -20.35 7.02 -1.89
C TYR A 146 -19.59 8.29 -2.25
N PHE A 147 -18.27 8.24 -2.14
CA PHE A 147 -17.33 9.27 -2.51
C PHE A 147 -16.33 8.70 -3.52
N GLU A 148 -16.26 9.33 -4.69
CA GLU A 148 -15.22 9.02 -5.67
C GLU A 148 -13.84 9.46 -5.17
N THR A 149 -12.80 8.82 -5.68
CA THR A 149 -11.43 9.31 -5.51
C THR A 149 -11.17 10.48 -6.47
N ASP A 150 -10.34 11.41 -6.05
CA ASP A 150 -9.85 12.56 -6.82
C ASP A 150 -8.54 12.25 -7.58
N GLY A 151 -8.24 10.96 -7.81
CA GLY A 151 -6.98 10.53 -8.44
C GLY A 151 -5.77 10.58 -7.48
N LEU A 152 -6.03 10.80 -6.20
CA LEU A 152 -5.03 10.85 -5.14
C LEU A 152 -5.22 9.73 -4.12
N GLY A 153 -4.10 9.38 -3.52
CA GLY A 153 -3.97 8.49 -2.40
C GLY A 153 -4.03 7.02 -2.75
N THR A 154 -3.88 6.19 -1.72
CA THR A 154 -4.17 4.76 -1.79
C THR A 154 -5.12 4.45 -0.63
N PRO A 155 -6.03 3.46 -0.78
CA PRO A 155 -6.92 3.11 0.32
C PRO A 155 -6.09 2.76 1.57
N GLN A 156 -6.25 3.50 2.67
CA GLN A 156 -5.42 3.42 3.91
C GLN A 156 -5.52 2.10 4.71
N SER A 157 -5.89 1.01 4.05
CA SER A 157 -6.24 -0.28 4.63
C SER A 157 -6.28 -1.42 3.60
N GLY A 158 -6.00 -1.12 2.33
CA GLY A 158 -5.79 -2.14 1.34
C GLY A 158 -4.57 -2.96 1.73
N VAL A 159 -4.66 -4.28 1.61
CA VAL A 159 -3.57 -5.20 1.95
C VAL A 159 -2.33 -4.91 1.09
N ILE A 160 -2.56 -4.43 -0.13
CA ILE A 160 -1.51 -4.06 -1.09
C ILE A 160 -0.98 -2.64 -0.90
N SER A 161 -1.70 -1.77 -0.18
CA SER A 161 -1.36 -0.34 -0.08
C SER A 161 0.04 -0.05 0.49
N PRO A 162 0.55 -0.77 1.51
CA PRO A 162 1.91 -0.56 1.99
C PRO A 162 2.98 -0.85 0.93
N LEU A 163 2.77 -1.85 0.07
CA LEU A 163 3.68 -2.15 -1.03
C LEU A 163 3.64 -1.04 -2.09
N LEU A 164 2.45 -0.57 -2.47
CA LEU A 164 2.29 0.53 -3.42
C LEU A 164 2.95 1.83 -2.92
N ALA A 165 2.83 2.10 -1.63
CA ALA A 165 3.56 3.17 -0.96
C ALA A 165 5.08 3.02 -1.11
N ASN A 166 5.62 1.86 -0.76
CA ASN A 166 7.06 1.61 -0.91
C ASN A 166 7.53 1.73 -2.37
N ILE A 167 6.74 1.29 -3.35
CA ILE A 167 7.06 1.47 -4.79
C ILE A 167 7.15 2.96 -5.15
N TYR A 168 6.25 3.77 -4.62
CA TYR A 168 6.26 5.21 -4.84
C TYR A 168 7.49 5.88 -4.20
N LEU A 169 7.74 5.59 -2.92
CA LEU A 169 8.87 6.17 -2.18
C LEU A 169 10.23 5.69 -2.65
N HIS A 170 10.32 4.49 -3.22
CA HIS A 170 11.59 3.98 -3.74
C HIS A 170 12.21 4.88 -4.82
N SER A 171 11.39 5.62 -5.56
CA SER A 171 11.91 6.60 -6.52
C SER A 171 12.57 7.80 -5.83
N PHE A 172 12.04 8.21 -4.68
CA PHE A 172 12.63 9.24 -3.82
C PHE A 172 13.91 8.73 -3.17
N ASP A 173 13.86 7.53 -2.59
CA ASP A 173 14.97 6.83 -1.95
C ASP A 173 16.21 6.70 -2.86
N LYS A 174 16.02 6.61 -4.20
CA LYS A 174 17.12 6.54 -5.18
C LYS A 174 17.76 7.87 -5.55
N MET A 175 17.11 9.00 -5.22
CA MET A 175 17.60 10.33 -5.58
C MET A 175 18.56 10.93 -4.55
N PHE A 176 18.64 10.33 -3.36
CA PHE A 176 19.47 10.76 -2.23
C PHE A 176 20.39 9.61 -1.78
#